data_AF-A0A3D2G455-F1
#
_entry.id   AF-A0A3D2G455-F1
#
_cell.length_a   1.000
_cell.length_b   1.000
_cell.length_c   1.000
_cell.angle_alpha   90.00
_cell.angle_beta   90.00
_cell.angle_gamma   90.00
#
_symmetry.space_group_name_H-M   'P 1'
#
loop_
_entity.id
_entity.type
_entity.pdbx_description
1 polymer ?
#
loop_
_entity_poly.entity_id
_entity_poly.type
_entity_poly.pdbx_seq_one_letter_code
_entity_poly.pdbx_strand_id
1 'polypeptide(L)'
;ARGALRKGSKCSAASQVLTWSELTFFENRGRYTLTEGSVLEDFAALRADLGDYALGCYMAELLEAVSDEDSHSIALLHLGLNALFALSRQLYPAKHIKAVFELRLMCLAGFAPQLDRCTDCGSHTPEKPRLSLYGGGVHCTGCAPG
;
A
#
# COMPACT_ATOMS: atom_id res chain seq x y z
N ALA A 1 16.28 17.69 4.19
CA ALA A 1 15.62 18.89 4.78
C ALA A 1 16.61 19.69 5.63
N ARG A 2 16.73 21.01 5.43
CA ARG A 2 17.59 21.84 6.31
C ARG A 2 16.91 21.99 7.67
N GLY A 3 17.60 21.63 8.75
CA GLY A 3 17.09 21.83 10.12
C GLY A 3 15.99 20.86 10.58
N ALA A 4 15.76 19.74 9.89
CA ALA A 4 14.80 18.72 10.33
C ALA A 4 15.20 18.02 11.64
N LEU A 5 16.49 18.02 12.00
CA LEU A 5 16.95 17.49 13.30
C LEU A 5 16.85 18.52 14.45
N ARG A 6 16.38 19.75 14.18
CA ARG A 6 16.16 20.75 15.23
C ARG A 6 14.87 20.42 16.00
N LYS A 7 14.94 20.55 17.32
CA LYS A 7 13.78 20.38 18.22
C LYS A 7 12.65 21.31 17.78
N GLY A 8 11.45 20.78 17.59
CA GLY A 8 10.27 21.54 17.14
C GLY A 8 10.20 21.81 15.63
N SER A 9 11.05 21.18 14.82
CA SER A 9 10.98 21.34 13.36
C SER A 9 9.73 20.66 12.79
N LYS A 10 8.83 21.46 12.20
CA LYS A 10 7.64 20.95 11.49
C LYS A 10 8.01 19.98 10.35
N CYS A 11 9.12 20.25 9.67
CA CYS A 11 9.66 19.37 8.63
C CYS A 11 10.09 17.99 9.18
N SER A 12 10.47 17.91 10.46
CA SER A 12 10.82 16.62 11.10
C SER A 12 9.61 15.73 11.28
N ALA A 13 8.52 16.30 11.80
CA ALA A 13 7.26 15.60 12.01
C ALA A 13 6.62 15.21 10.67
N ALA A 14 6.63 16.14 9.71
CA ALA A 14 6.06 15.92 8.38
C ALA A 14 6.78 14.86 7.54
N SER A 15 8.03 14.52 7.88
CA SER A 15 8.82 13.50 7.18
C SER A 15 8.96 12.18 7.96
N GLN A 16 8.11 11.94 8.95
CA GLN A 16 8.10 10.66 9.66
C GLN A 16 7.52 9.54 8.80
N VAL A 17 7.96 8.31 9.04
CA VAL A 17 7.42 7.11 8.39
C VAL A 17 5.93 6.98 8.69
N LEU A 18 5.14 6.62 7.68
CA LEU A 18 3.68 6.53 7.73
C LEU A 18 3.04 7.86 8.17
N THR A 19 3.43 8.95 7.54
CA THR A 19 2.83 10.28 7.75
C THR A 19 2.41 10.86 6.41
N TRP A 20 1.14 11.24 6.31
CA TRP A 20 0.61 11.98 5.19
C TRP A 20 0.79 13.48 5.43
N SER A 21 1.47 14.15 4.51
CA SER A 21 1.91 15.53 4.69
C SER A 21 1.83 16.33 3.39
N GLU A 22 1.58 17.62 3.51
CA GLU A 22 1.93 18.60 2.48
C GLU A 22 3.38 19.02 2.65
N LEU A 23 4.16 18.96 1.57
CA LEU A 23 5.60 19.23 1.57
C LEU A 23 5.93 20.23 0.47
N THR A 24 6.74 21.24 0.79
CA THR A 24 7.27 22.18 -0.20
C THR A 24 8.77 21.95 -0.38
N PHE A 25 9.17 21.77 -1.64
CA PHE A 25 10.56 21.53 -2.01
C PHE A 25 11.12 22.71 -2.82
N PHE A 26 12.37 23.04 -2.54
CA PHE A 26 13.19 23.92 -3.36
C PHE A 26 14.16 23.09 -4.21
N GLU A 27 14.07 23.22 -5.54
CA GLU A 27 14.95 22.56 -6.50
C GLU A 27 16.16 23.45 -6.81
N ASN A 28 17.36 22.85 -6.83
CA ASN A 28 18.58 23.53 -7.25
C ASN A 28 19.57 22.52 -7.83
N ARG A 29 19.85 22.62 -9.13
CA ARG A 29 20.80 21.76 -9.86
C ARG A 29 20.46 20.26 -9.71
N GLY A 30 19.19 19.92 -9.86
CA GLY A 30 18.68 18.54 -9.75
C GLY A 30 18.62 18.00 -8.33
N ARG A 31 18.82 18.84 -7.30
CA ARG A 31 18.66 18.45 -5.89
C ARG A 31 17.45 19.13 -5.29
N TYR A 32 16.56 18.34 -4.70
CA TYR A 32 15.41 18.83 -3.95
C TYR A 32 15.74 19.00 -2.47
N THR A 33 15.43 20.17 -1.93
CA THR A 33 15.54 20.46 -0.50
C THR A 33 14.15 20.76 0.07
N LEU A 34 13.67 19.94 1.00
CA LEU A 34 12.47 20.24 1.76
C LEU A 34 12.65 21.55 2.56
N THR A 35 11.79 22.53 2.29
CA THR A 35 11.79 23.86 2.93
C THR A 35 10.66 24.00 3.95
N GLU A 36 9.48 23.44 3.65
CA GLU A 36 8.30 23.50 4.51
C GLU A 36 7.58 22.16 4.53
N GLY A 37 6.90 21.86 5.65
CA GLY A 37 6.11 20.64 5.79
C GLY A 37 4.98 20.82 6.80
N SER A 38 3.80 20.36 6.44
CA SER A 38 2.62 20.31 7.31
C SER A 38 2.08 18.88 7.34
N VAL A 39 1.94 18.34 8.55
CA VAL A 39 1.31 17.03 8.74
C VAL A 39 -0.19 17.17 8.51
N LEU A 40 -0.75 16.30 7.68
CA LEU A 40 -2.19 16.16 7.48
C LEU A 40 -2.76 15.01 8.31
N GLU A 41 -2.05 13.89 8.37
CA GLU A 41 -2.38 12.71 9.20
C GLU A 41 -1.08 11.97 9.54
N ASP A 42 -0.87 11.65 10.81
CA ASP A 42 0.37 11.01 11.28
C ASP A 42 0.21 9.53 11.64
N PHE A 43 -1.01 9.00 11.53
CA PHE A 43 -1.41 7.65 11.86
C PHE A 43 -0.80 7.16 13.19
N ALA A 44 -0.72 8.03 14.21
CA ALA A 44 0.03 7.77 15.44
C ALA A 44 -0.32 6.46 16.15
N ALA A 45 -1.57 6.01 16.04
CA ALA A 45 -2.03 4.74 16.64
C ALA A 45 -1.26 3.53 16.10
N LEU A 46 -0.80 3.55 14.84
CA LEU A 46 0.00 2.47 14.27
C LEU A 46 1.30 2.28 15.04
N ARG A 47 1.93 3.36 15.54
CA ARG A 47 3.20 3.28 16.27
C ARG A 47 3.05 2.70 17.69
N ALA A 48 1.82 2.59 18.19
CA ALA A 48 1.54 2.05 19.52
C ALA A 48 1.55 0.51 19.55
N ASP A 49 1.38 -0.15 18.40
CA ASP A 49 1.42 -1.59 18.25
C ASP A 49 2.46 -2.00 17.19
N LEU A 50 3.39 -2.87 17.56
CA LEU A 50 4.48 -3.27 16.67
C LEU A 50 3.97 -4.02 15.42
N GLY A 51 2.90 -4.81 15.55
CA GLY A 51 2.31 -5.56 14.46
C GLY A 51 1.63 -4.66 13.44
N ASP A 52 0.83 -3.70 13.92
CA ASP A 52 0.17 -2.71 13.06
C ASP A 52 1.20 -1.77 12.40
N TYR A 53 2.24 -1.35 13.14
CA TYR A 53 3.34 -0.58 12.57
C TYR A 53 4.07 -1.33 11.47
N ALA A 54 4.44 -2.60 11.73
CA ALA A 54 5.12 -3.44 10.75
C ALA A 54 4.25 -3.67 9.50
N LEU A 55 2.95 -3.90 9.68
CA LEU A 55 2.02 -4.06 8.56
C LEU A 55 1.86 -2.76 7.76
N GLY A 56 1.81 -1.60 8.40
CA GLY A 56 1.81 -0.31 7.72
C GLY A 56 3.07 -0.08 6.89
N CYS A 57 4.24 -0.38 7.46
CA CYS A 57 5.53 -0.31 6.74
C CYS A 57 5.55 -1.27 5.54
N TYR A 58 5.06 -2.49 5.71
CA TYR A 58 4.91 -3.46 4.61
C TYR A 58 4.03 -2.92 3.48
N MET A 59 2.89 -2.29 3.79
CA MET A 59 2.03 -1.66 2.79
C MET A 59 2.74 -0.51 2.06
N ALA A 60 3.53 0.30 2.77
CA ALA A 60 4.32 1.37 2.18
C ALA A 60 5.40 0.84 1.22
N GLU A 61 6.10 -0.22 1.60
CA GLU A 61 7.11 -0.89 0.76
C GLU A 61 6.49 -1.46 -0.52
N LEU A 62 5.30 -2.07 -0.42
CA LEU A 62 4.58 -2.54 -1.60
C LEU A 62 4.14 -1.41 -2.53
N LEU A 63 3.71 -0.26 -1.98
CA LEU A 63 3.37 0.92 -2.78
C LEU A 63 4.60 1.46 -3.50
N GLU A 64 5.73 1.56 -2.81
CA GLU A 64 7.01 1.95 -3.40
C GLU A 64 7.40 1.01 -4.55
N ALA A 65 7.27 -0.31 -4.36
CA ALA A 65 7.66 -1.30 -5.37
C ALA A 65 6.84 -1.23 -6.67
N VAL A 66 5.61 -0.68 -6.65
CA VAL A 66 4.74 -0.58 -7.82
C VAL A 66 4.52 0.86 -8.32
N SER A 67 5.17 1.84 -7.69
CA SER A 67 5.08 3.24 -8.09
C SER A 67 6.31 3.62 -8.92
N ASP A 68 6.09 4.35 -10.01
CA ASP A 68 7.18 4.92 -10.80
C ASP A 68 7.47 6.37 -10.37
N GLU A 69 8.75 6.77 -10.41
CA GLU A 69 9.13 8.18 -10.24
C GLU A 69 8.41 9.07 -11.27
N ASP A 70 7.98 10.25 -10.84
CA ASP A 70 7.19 11.22 -11.63
C ASP A 70 5.81 10.73 -12.14
N SER A 71 5.39 9.51 -11.78
CA SER A 71 4.04 9.01 -12.06
C SER A 71 3.04 9.41 -10.97
N HIS A 72 1.96 10.09 -11.38
CA HIS A 72 0.91 10.53 -10.46
C HIS A 72 -0.23 9.53 -10.44
N SER A 73 -0.15 8.51 -9.57
CA SER A 73 -1.25 7.57 -9.37
C SER A 73 -2.10 7.92 -8.14
N ILE A 74 -3.14 8.74 -8.36
CA ILE A 74 -4.14 9.09 -7.33
C ILE A 74 -4.78 7.82 -6.75
N ALA A 75 -4.98 6.78 -7.57
CA ALA A 75 -5.58 5.52 -7.14
C ALA A 75 -4.69 4.75 -6.14
N LEU A 76 -3.37 4.68 -6.38
CA LEU A 76 -2.43 4.04 -5.45
C LEU A 76 -2.34 4.82 -4.14
N LEU A 77 -2.29 6.16 -4.22
CA LEU A 77 -2.29 7.02 -3.05
C LEU A 77 -3.54 6.80 -2.18
N HIS A 78 -4.73 6.85 -2.79
CA HIS A 78 -5.98 6.59 -2.07
C HIS A 78 -6.02 5.19 -1.46
N LEU A 79 -5.53 4.16 -2.17
CA LEU A 79 -5.46 2.80 -1.65
C LEU A 79 -4.58 2.74 -0.39
N GLY A 80 -3.38 3.32 -0.44
CA GLY A 80 -2.46 3.38 0.70
C GLY A 80 -3.05 4.11 1.90
N LEU A 81 -3.54 5.33 1.70
CA LEU A 81 -4.12 6.13 2.78
C LEU A 81 -5.34 5.46 3.43
N ASN A 82 -6.23 4.87 2.62
CA ASN A 82 -7.40 4.17 3.14
C ASN A 82 -7.01 2.91 3.93
N ALA A 83 -6.00 2.17 3.48
CA ALA A 83 -5.51 0.98 4.20
C ALA A 83 -4.86 1.36 5.54
N LEU A 84 -4.00 2.38 5.56
CA LEU A 84 -3.39 2.90 6.79
C LEU A 84 -4.45 3.45 7.75
N PHE A 85 -5.45 4.16 7.23
CA PHE A 85 -6.57 4.64 8.05
C PHE A 85 -7.37 3.49 8.66
N ALA A 86 -7.76 2.50 7.85
CA ALA A 86 -8.53 1.34 8.32
C ALA A 86 -7.76 0.55 9.39
N LEU A 87 -6.44 0.41 9.22
CA LEU A 87 -5.56 -0.27 10.17
C LEU A 87 -5.43 0.55 11.47
N SER A 88 -5.12 1.85 11.36
CA SER A 88 -4.96 2.78 12.48
C SER A 88 -6.22 2.95 13.32
N ARG A 89 -7.40 2.74 12.73
CA ARG A 89 -8.70 2.78 13.41
C ARG A 89 -9.26 1.41 13.75
N GLN A 90 -8.54 0.33 13.44
CA GLN A 90 -8.95 -1.05 13.68
C GLN A 90 -10.36 -1.34 13.16
N LEU A 91 -10.70 -0.81 11.98
CA LEU A 91 -12.06 -0.95 11.40
C LEU A 91 -12.39 -2.41 11.06
N TYR A 92 -11.36 -3.21 10.78
CA TYR A 92 -11.44 -4.63 10.47
C TYR A 92 -10.21 -5.36 11.03
N PRO A 93 -10.26 -6.70 11.17
CA PRO A 93 -9.08 -7.48 11.49
C PRO A 93 -7.93 -7.21 10.51
N ALA A 94 -6.71 -6.98 11.02
CA ALA A 94 -5.54 -6.63 10.22
C ALA A 94 -5.31 -7.56 9.01
N LYS A 95 -5.54 -8.88 9.19
CA LYS A 95 -5.45 -9.88 8.11
C LYS A 95 -6.39 -9.61 6.93
N HIS A 96 -7.58 -9.06 7.16
CA HIS A 96 -8.54 -8.74 6.11
C HIS A 96 -8.13 -7.45 5.39
N ILE A 97 -7.68 -6.44 6.14
CA ILE A 97 -7.16 -5.19 5.57
C ILE A 97 -5.98 -5.50 4.65
N LYS A 98 -5.03 -6.31 5.14
CA LYS A 98 -3.88 -6.79 4.35
C LYS A 98 -4.33 -7.47 3.05
N ALA A 99 -5.19 -8.49 3.13
CA ALA A 99 -5.61 -9.25 1.96
C ALA A 99 -6.34 -8.37 0.91
N VAL A 100 -7.22 -7.47 1.34
CA VAL A 100 -7.94 -6.55 0.44
C VAL A 100 -6.98 -5.54 -0.18
N PHE A 101 -6.05 -4.99 0.61
CA PHE A 101 -5.02 -4.08 0.13
C PHE A 101 -4.17 -4.75 -0.96
N GLU A 102 -3.63 -5.95 -0.71
CA GLU A 102 -2.81 -6.69 -1.66
C GLU A 102 -3.56 -7.00 -2.97
N LEU A 103 -4.79 -7.50 -2.87
CA LEU A 103 -5.62 -7.78 -4.04
C LEU A 103 -5.89 -6.51 -4.85
N ARG A 104 -6.22 -5.39 -4.19
CA ARG A 104 -6.51 -4.14 -4.88
C ARG A 104 -5.25 -3.54 -5.50
N LEU A 105 -4.11 -3.65 -4.81
CA LEU A 105 -2.82 -3.20 -5.29
C LEU A 105 -2.43 -3.95 -6.56
N MET A 106 -2.55 -5.28 -6.57
CA MET A 106 -2.30 -6.10 -7.75
C MET A 106 -3.16 -5.66 -8.94
N CYS A 107 -4.45 -5.38 -8.72
CA CYS A 107 -5.30 -4.86 -9.80
C CYS A 107 -4.84 -3.51 -10.35
N LEU A 108 -4.41 -2.59 -9.48
CA LEU A 108 -3.93 -1.26 -9.89
C LEU A 108 -2.56 -1.33 -10.58
N ALA A 109 -1.71 -2.28 -10.18
CA ALA A 109 -0.39 -2.50 -10.74
C ALA A 109 -0.40 -3.35 -12.04
N GLY A 110 -1.58 -3.78 -12.51
CA GLY A 110 -1.71 -4.58 -13.74
C GLY A 110 -1.49 -6.09 -13.55
N PHE A 111 -1.38 -6.56 -12.31
CA PHE A 111 -1.27 -7.97 -11.92
C PHE A 111 -2.62 -8.55 -11.44
N ALA A 112 -3.73 -8.07 -11.98
CA ALA A 112 -5.07 -8.48 -11.57
C ALA A 112 -5.23 -10.01 -11.71
N PRO A 113 -5.59 -10.74 -10.63
CA PRO A 113 -5.73 -12.19 -10.72
C PRO A 113 -6.98 -12.58 -11.54
N GLN A 114 -6.90 -13.73 -12.23
CA GLN A 114 -8.03 -14.29 -12.97
C GLN A 114 -8.99 -15.02 -12.01
N LEU A 115 -10.13 -14.40 -11.71
CA LEU A 115 -11.07 -14.91 -10.69
C LEU A 115 -12.45 -15.32 -11.23
N ASP A 116 -12.78 -14.97 -12.48
CA ASP A 116 -14.08 -15.21 -13.14
C ASP A 116 -14.15 -16.55 -13.90
N ARG A 117 -13.02 -17.25 -14.06
CA ARG A 117 -12.94 -18.54 -14.73
C ARG A 117 -11.71 -19.32 -14.30
N CYS A 118 -11.78 -20.64 -14.47
CA CYS A 118 -10.61 -21.51 -14.33
C CYS A 118 -9.51 -21.05 -15.31
N THR A 119 -8.28 -20.86 -14.82
CA THR A 119 -7.14 -20.47 -15.65
C THR A 119 -6.74 -21.52 -16.67
N ASP A 120 -7.01 -22.80 -16.40
CA ASP A 120 -6.58 -23.90 -17.27
C ASP A 120 -7.67 -24.31 -18.27
N CYS A 121 -8.88 -24.62 -17.79
CA CYS A 121 -9.97 -25.10 -18.66
C CYS A 121 -10.94 -24.00 -19.12
N GLY A 122 -10.82 -22.78 -18.60
CA GLY A 122 -11.68 -21.66 -18.98
C GLY A 122 -13.12 -21.72 -18.44
N SER A 123 -13.47 -22.71 -17.62
CA SER A 123 -14.83 -22.80 -17.06
C SER A 123 -15.16 -21.58 -16.19
N HIS A 124 -16.26 -20.90 -16.51
CA HIS A 124 -16.82 -19.79 -15.72
C HIS A 124 -17.54 -20.24 -14.44
N THR A 125 -17.77 -21.54 -14.29
CA THR A 125 -18.36 -22.16 -13.10
C THR A 125 -17.46 -23.28 -12.59
N PRO A 126 -16.23 -22.94 -12.14
CA PRO A 126 -15.26 -23.94 -11.67
C PRO A 126 -15.80 -24.70 -10.45
N GLU A 127 -15.77 -26.03 -10.49
CA GLU A 127 -16.17 -26.86 -9.35
C GLU A 127 -15.14 -26.75 -8.21
N LYS A 128 -15.61 -26.33 -7.02
CA LYS A 128 -14.81 -26.06 -5.81
C LYS A 128 -13.54 -25.25 -6.15
N PRO A 129 -13.69 -23.97 -6.54
CA PRO A 129 -12.57 -23.17 -7.01
C PRO A 129 -11.53 -22.98 -5.91
N ARG A 130 -10.25 -23.08 -6.28
CA ARG A 130 -9.11 -22.79 -5.41
C ARG A 130 -8.28 -21.68 -6.03
N LEU A 131 -7.94 -20.69 -5.23
CA LEU A 131 -7.02 -19.62 -5.63
C LEU A 131 -5.58 -20.17 -5.63
N SER A 132 -4.93 -20.15 -6.79
CA SER A 132 -3.49 -20.37 -6.91
C SER A 132 -2.77 -19.03 -6.79
N LEU A 133 -2.02 -18.87 -5.69
CA LEU A 133 -1.23 -17.66 -5.45
C LEU A 133 -0.06 -17.55 -6.43
N TYR A 134 0.53 -18.69 -6.82
CA TYR A 134 1.61 -18.73 -7.81
C TYR A 134 1.11 -18.57 -9.25
N GLY A 135 -0.06 -19.13 -9.55
CA GLY A 135 -0.67 -19.06 -10.88
C GLY A 135 -1.44 -17.76 -11.15
N GLY A 136 -1.67 -16.94 -10.12
CA GLY A 136 -2.37 -15.67 -10.27
C GLY A 136 -3.85 -15.83 -10.66
N GLY A 137 -4.51 -16.93 -10.28
CA GLY A 137 -5.90 -17.16 -10.66
C GLY A 137 -6.54 -18.38 -10.00
N VAL A 138 -7.79 -18.65 -10.37
CA VAL A 138 -8.55 -19.77 -9.80
C VAL A 138 -8.44 -21.02 -10.67
N HIS A 139 -8.33 -22.18 -10.02
CA HIS A 139 -8.39 -23.49 -10.67
C HIS A 139 -9.60 -24.28 -10.16
N CYS A 140 -10.25 -25.05 -11.03
CA CYS A 140 -11.24 -26.03 -10.61
C CYS A 140 -10.57 -27.28 -10.07
N THR A 141 -11.32 -28.13 -9.35
CA THR A 141 -10.78 -29.36 -8.76
C THR A 141 -10.15 -30.30 -9.80
N GLY A 142 -10.68 -30.34 -11.02
CA GLY A 142 -10.13 -31.18 -12.09
C GLY A 142 -8.85 -30.64 -12.73
N CYS A 143 -8.53 -29.37 -12.52
CA CYS A 143 -7.36 -28.70 -13.09
C CYS A 143 -6.29 -28.36 -12.03
N ALA A 144 -6.66 -28.30 -10.76
CA ALA A 144 -5.71 -28.03 -9.70
C ALA A 144 -4.62 -29.13 -9.67
N PRO A 145 -3.34 -28.81 -9.86
CA PRO A 145 -2.27 -29.73 -9.50
C PRO A 145 -2.38 -29.96 -7.98
N GLY A 146 -2.26 -31.23 -7.56
CA GLY A 146 -2.44 -31.65 -6.17
C GLY A 146 -1.66 -30.82 -5.16
#